data_AF-A0A1H0Q8I2-F1
#
_entry.id   AF-A0A1H0Q8I2-F1
#
_cell.length_a   1.000
_cell.length_b   1.000
_cell.length_c   1.000
_cell.angle_alpha   90.00
_cell.angle_beta   90.00
_cell.angle_gamma   90.00
#
_symmetry.space_group_name_H-M   'P 1'
#
loop_
_entity.id
_entity.type
_entity.pdbx_description
1 polymer ?
#
loop_
_entity_poly.entity_id
_entity_poly.type
_entity_poly.pdbx_seq_one_letter_code
_entity_poly.pdbx_strand_id
1 'polypeptide(L)'
;MDNFEKYALAIMVVFGALIIGGLMAVHIAWAHKAGFLYALGAAVVAWSAGFAVLFDKPRLYGLLLLVTTALITASVVVLVR
;
A
#
# COMPACT_ATOMS: atom_id res chain seq x y z
N MET A 1 -19.76 -3.43 -14.56
CA MET A 1 -18.30 -3.56 -14.71
C MET A 1 -18.04 -4.58 -15.79
N ASP A 2 -17.26 -4.20 -16.80
CA ASP A 2 -16.86 -5.10 -17.86
C ASP A 2 -15.89 -6.17 -17.30
N ASN A 3 -15.79 -7.34 -17.92
CA ASN A 3 -14.90 -8.41 -17.41
C ASN A 3 -13.45 -7.92 -17.32
N PHE A 4 -13.03 -7.08 -18.25
CA PHE A 4 -11.72 -6.43 -18.28
C PHE A 4 -11.45 -5.56 -17.04
N GLU A 5 -12.43 -4.78 -16.58
CA GLU A 5 -12.28 -3.91 -15.39
C GLU A 5 -12.09 -4.74 -14.12
N LYS A 6 -12.84 -5.85 -14.01
CA LYS A 6 -12.72 -6.77 -12.87
C LYS A 6 -11.35 -7.46 -12.83
N TYR A 7 -10.84 -7.87 -14.00
CA TYR A 7 -9.49 -8.43 -14.10
C TYR A 7 -8.41 -7.40 -13.76
N ALA A 8 -8.52 -6.18 -14.30
CA ALA A 8 -7.57 -5.10 -14.00
C ALA A 8 -7.55 -4.78 -12.50
N LEU A 9 -8.71 -4.69 -11.85
CA LEU A 9 -8.81 -4.49 -10.40
C LEU A 9 -8.13 -5.63 -9.63
N ALA A 10 -8.38 -6.88 -9.99
CA ALA A 10 -7.76 -8.03 -9.35
C ALA A 10 -6.23 -7.99 -9.46
N ILE A 11 -5.70 -7.66 -10.64
CA ILE A 11 -4.27 -7.49 -10.88
C ILE A 11 -3.71 -6.37 -9.99
N MET A 12 -4.35 -5.20 -9.94
CA MET A 12 -3.91 -4.09 -9.10
C MET A 12 -3.83 -4.47 -7.62
N VAL A 13 -4.83 -5.19 -7.11
CA VAL A 13 -4.85 -5.65 -5.70
C VAL A 13 -3.75 -6.67 -5.43
N VAL A 14 -3.59 -7.67 -6.31
CA VAL A 14 -2.57 -8.73 -6.15
C VAL A 14 -1.16 -8.14 -6.17
N PHE A 15 -0.84 -7.32 -7.18
CA PHE A 15 0.48 -6.71 -7.27
C PHE A 15 0.72 -5.68 -6.16
N GLY A 16 -0.30 -4.92 -5.75
CA GLY A 16 -0.20 -4.00 -4.62
C GLY A 16 0.14 -4.73 -3.32
N ALA A 17 -0.56 -5.83 -3.02
CA ALA A 17 -0.27 -6.67 -1.85
C ALA A 17 1.13 -7.29 -1.92
N LEU A 18 1.55 -7.74 -3.12
CA LEU A 18 2.86 -8.34 -3.33
C LEU A 18 4.00 -7.33 -3.15
N ILE A 19 3.84 -6.09 -3.62
CA ILE A 19 4.83 -5.02 -3.46
C ILE A 19 5.02 -4.69 -1.97
N ILE A 20 3.94 -4.43 -1.24
CA ILE A 20 4.03 -4.05 0.18
C ILE A 20 4.50 -5.25 1.02
N GLY A 21 4.02 -6.46 0.71
CA GLY A 21 4.47 -7.70 1.33
C GLY A 21 5.96 -7.98 1.12
N GLY A 22 6.45 -7.81 -0.10
CA GLY A 22 7.87 -7.91 -0.42
C GLY A 22 8.70 -6.89 0.34
N LEU A 23 8.25 -5.64 0.40
CA LEU A 23 8.93 -4.58 1.14
C LEU A 23 9.05 -4.91 2.64
N MET A 24 7.98 -5.42 3.25
CA MET A 24 8.01 -5.92 4.63
C MET A 24 8.99 -7.08 4.80
N ALA A 25 9.01 -8.05 3.87
CA ALA A 25 9.89 -9.20 3.93
C ALA A 25 11.37 -8.80 3.88
N VAL A 26 11.74 -7.84 3.04
CA VAL A 26 13.12 -7.34 2.96
C VAL A 26 13.51 -6.62 4.26
N HIS A 27 12.62 -5.81 4.83
CA HIS A 27 12.90 -5.17 6.13
C HIS A 27 13.06 -6.16 7.28
N ILE A 28 12.33 -7.29 7.25
CA ILE A 28 12.54 -8.39 8.20
C ILE A 28 13.94 -9.01 8.00
N ALA A 29 14.33 -9.28 6.75
CA ALA A 29 15.62 -9.89 6.41
C ALA A 29 16.82 -9.04 6.85
N TRP A 30 16.71 -7.71 6.77
CA TRP A 30 17.77 -6.78 7.19
C TRP A 30 17.56 -6.18 8.59
N ALA A 31 16.61 -6.71 9.39
CA ALA A 31 16.32 -6.27 10.75
C ALA A 31 15.99 -4.75 10.88
N HIS A 32 15.52 -4.11 9.81
CA HIS A 32 15.13 -2.70 9.79
C HIS A 32 13.71 -2.49 10.30
N LYS A 33 13.56 -2.35 11.62
CA LYS A 33 12.25 -2.22 12.30
C LYS A 33 11.44 -1.02 11.81
N ALA A 34 12.07 0.13 11.63
CA ALA A 34 11.38 1.36 11.20
C ALA A 34 10.79 1.21 9.79
N GLY A 35 11.57 0.64 8.86
CA GLY A 35 11.12 0.39 7.50
C GLY A 35 9.95 -0.60 7.45
N PHE A 36 10.01 -1.68 8.23
CA PHE A 36 8.88 -2.59 8.38
C PHE A 36 7.60 -1.88 8.85
N LEU A 37 7.70 -1.00 9.85
CA LEU A 37 6.54 -0.25 10.37
C LEU A 37 5.96 0.72 9.32
N TYR A 38 6.80 1.35 8.50
CA TYR A 38 6.33 2.19 7.40
C TYR A 38 5.60 1.37 6.32
N ALA A 39 6.14 0.20 5.93
CA ALA A 39 5.48 -0.69 4.99
C ALA A 39 4.15 -1.25 5.54
N LEU A 40 4.13 -1.66 6.82
CA LEU A 40 2.91 -2.12 7.49
C LEU A 40 1.86 -1.00 7.57
N GLY A 41 2.29 0.22 7.93
CA GLY A 41 1.43 1.40 7.95
C GLY A 41 0.83 1.68 6.57
N ALA A 42 1.63 1.58 5.50
CA ALA A 42 1.14 1.74 4.14
C ALA A 42 0.04 0.70 3.80
N ALA A 43 0.23 -0.57 4.18
CA ALA A 43 -0.78 -1.61 3.98
C ALA A 43 -2.12 -1.28 4.69
N VAL A 44 -2.05 -0.82 5.94
CA VAL A 44 -3.24 -0.46 6.73
C VAL A 44 -3.97 0.75 6.13
N VAL A 45 -3.23 1.76 5.67
CA VAL A 45 -3.82 2.96 5.04
C VAL A 45 -4.44 2.60 3.69
N ALA A 46 -3.78 1.78 2.87
CA ALA A 46 -4.30 1.30 1.59
C ALA A 46 -5.59 0.49 1.77
N TRP A 47 -5.62 -0.41 2.75
CA TRP A 47 -6.83 -1.14 3.12
C TRP A 47 -7.95 -0.19 3.56
N SER A 48 -7.60 0.81 4.37
CA SER A 48 -8.55 1.82 4.84
C SER A 48 -9.14 2.67 3.70
N ALA A 49 -8.39 2.88 2.62
CA ALA A 49 -8.87 3.55 1.41
C ALA A 49 -10.04 2.80 0.75
N GLY A 50 -10.10 1.47 0.89
CA GLY A 50 -11.24 0.67 0.43
C GLY A 50 -12.57 1.09 1.06
N PHE A 51 -12.57 1.46 2.35
CA PHE A 51 -13.78 2.00 3.00
C PHE A 51 -14.14 3.39 2.48
N ALA A 52 -13.15 4.24 2.15
CA ALA A 52 -13.44 5.55 1.57
C ALA A 52 -14.15 5.46 0.22
N VAL A 53 -13.86 4.41 -0.57
CA VAL A 53 -14.62 4.07 -1.79
C VAL A 53 -16.04 3.62 -1.44
N LEU A 54 -16.19 2.73 -0.46
CA LEU A 54 -17.50 2.24 -0.02
C LEU A 54 -18.44 3.36 0.46
N PHE A 55 -17.89 4.41 1.05
CA PHE A 55 -18.64 5.57 1.54
C PHE A 55 -18.77 6.73 0.54
N ASP A 56 -18.46 6.51 -0.75
CA ASP A 56 -18.53 7.53 -1.81
C ASP A 56 -17.78 8.84 -1.49
N LYS A 57 -16.62 8.74 -0.81
CA LYS A 57 -15.79 9.90 -0.45
C LYS A 57 -14.51 9.94 -1.31
N PRO A 58 -14.57 10.41 -2.57
CA PRO A 58 -13.43 10.36 -3.50
C PRO A 58 -12.23 11.20 -3.03
N ARG A 59 -12.48 12.30 -2.31
CA ARG A 59 -11.40 13.14 -1.75
C ARG A 59 -10.59 12.42 -0.68
N LEU A 60 -11.27 11.67 0.20
CA LEU A 60 -10.59 10.89 1.24
C LEU A 60 -9.82 9.72 0.64
N TYR A 61 -10.40 9.06 -0.37
CA TYR A 61 -9.71 8.01 -1.11
C TYR A 61 -8.38 8.50 -1.69
N GLY A 62 -8.39 9.62 -2.43
CA GLY A 62 -7.19 10.20 -3.00
C GLY A 62 -6.15 10.59 -1.94
N LEU A 63 -6.59 11.16 -0.82
CA LEU A 63 -5.70 11.53 0.29
C LEU A 63 -5.05 10.29 0.92
N LEU A 64 -5.81 9.22 1.16
CA LEU A 64 -5.29 7.97 1.72
C LEU A 64 -4.29 7.31 0.77
N LEU A 65 -4.50 7.37 -0.55
CA LEU A 65 -3.51 6.89 -1.53
C LEU A 65 -2.21 7.69 -1.51
N LEU A 66 -2.28 9.02 -1.34
CA LEU A 66 -1.08 9.85 -1.20
C LEU A 66 -0.31 9.50 0.07
N VAL A 67 -1.02 9.32 1.20
CA VAL A 67 -0.41 8.91 2.47
C VAL A 67 0.23 7.52 2.34
N THR A 68 -0.46 6.58 1.68
CA THR A 68 0.08 5.24 1.40
C THR A 68 1.37 5.33 0.61
N THR A 69 1.37 6.11 -0.47
CA THR A 69 2.56 6.32 -1.32
C THR A 69 3.71 6.90 -0.51
N ALA A 70 3.45 7.92 0.32
CA ALA A 70 4.47 8.54 1.17
C ALA A 70 5.09 7.55 2.17
N LEU A 71 4.28 6.66 2.76
CA LEU A 71 4.76 5.62 3.68
C LEU A 71 5.61 4.57 2.96
N ILE A 72 5.23 4.15 1.75
CA ILE A 72 6.05 3.26 0.92
C ILE A 72 7.39 3.94 0.61
N THR A 73 7.38 5.21 0.21
CA THR A 73 8.62 5.97 -0.04
C THR A 73 9.50 6.05 1.21
N ALA A 74 8.92 6.34 2.38
CA ALA A 74 9.67 6.38 3.64
C ALA A 74 10.29 5.03 3.99
N SER A 75 9.55 3.94 3.78
CA SER A 75 10.03 2.57 3.94
C SER A 75 11.24 2.28 3.04
N VAL A 76 11.15 2.64 1.75
CA VAL A 76 12.25 2.48 0.79
C VAL A 76 13.46 3.33 1.15
N VAL A 77 13.27 4.55 1.64
CA VAL A 77 14.38 5.41 2.10
C VAL A 77 15.13 4.78 3.27
N VAL A 78 14.41 4.15 4.22
CA VAL A 78 15.03 3.40 5.32
C VAL A 78 15.74 2.14 4.82
N LEU A 79 15.28 1.57 3.70
CA LEU A 79 15.90 0.39 3.12
C LEU A 79 17.26 0.69 2.47
N VAL A 80 17.38 1.87 1.85
CA VAL A 80 18.57 2.29 1.11
C VAL A 80 19.64 2.93 2.01
N ARG A 81 19.25 3.43 3.18
CA ARG A 81 20.15 4.05 4.16
C ARG A 81 20.63 3.05 5.20
#